data_AF-A0A967N8L5-F1
#
_entry.id   AF-A0A967N8L5-F1
#
_cell.length_a   1.000
_cell.length_b   1.000
_cell.length_c   1.000
_cell.angle_alpha   90.00
_cell.angle_beta   90.00
_cell.angle_gamma   90.00
#
_symmetry.space_group_name_H-M   'P 1'
#
loop_
_entity.id
_entity.type
_entity.pdbx_description
1 polymer ?
#
loop_
_entity_poly.entity_id
_entity_poly.type
_entity_poly.pdbx_seq_one_letter_code
_entity_poly.pdbx_strand_id
1 'polypeptide(L)'
;RLAEEHPGIPRIRSLLGHLYHDFLLEYDRALEHLEEAFSLAPESPDQAANLAEAYLTNERFSIAYDLASRIIDEHHGGAEHEEELSPSADLSMRFVVIASLILQDRTAEARLELGEFLRHFRAHLEDGFDQTWDYSGTKAFVRGREMDPESRELLVLVVDVLESGEPAALAKLESFLGITKKG
;
A
#
# COMPACT_ATOMS: atom_id res chain seq x y z
N ARG A 1 -1.03 -15.36 23.44
CA ARG A 1 -0.70 -16.79 23.60
C ARG A 1 0.11 -17.37 22.45
N LEU A 2 -0.41 -17.46 21.21
CA LEU A 2 0.33 -18.10 20.10
C LEU A 2 1.67 -17.40 19.75
N ALA A 3 1.70 -16.05 19.69
CA ALA A 3 2.93 -15.29 19.46
C ALA A 3 3.93 -15.36 20.63
N GLU A 4 3.45 -15.56 21.86
CA GLU A 4 4.30 -15.76 23.04
C GLU A 4 4.88 -17.18 23.07
N GLU A 5 4.14 -18.16 22.56
CA GLU A 5 4.58 -19.57 22.44
C GLU A 5 5.54 -19.79 21.26
N HIS A 6 5.48 -18.92 20.25
CA HIS A 6 6.32 -18.98 19.04
C HIS A 6 6.87 -17.60 18.62
N PRO A 7 7.72 -16.96 19.42
CA PRO A 7 8.12 -15.56 19.22
C PRO A 7 8.99 -15.31 17.99
N GLY A 8 9.61 -16.35 17.42
CA GLY A 8 10.54 -16.26 16.29
C GLY A 8 9.93 -16.60 14.92
N ILE A 9 8.61 -16.62 14.79
CA ILE A 9 7.95 -16.87 13.49
C ILE A 9 7.41 -15.53 12.94
N PRO A 10 8.06 -14.93 11.92
CA PRO A 10 7.64 -13.64 11.34
C PRO A 10 6.16 -13.61 11.01
N ARG A 11 5.65 -14.68 10.37
CA ARG A 11 4.25 -14.80 9.97
C ARG A 11 3.25 -14.62 11.12
N ILE A 12 3.57 -15.09 12.33
CA ILE A 12 2.67 -14.92 13.48
C ILE A 12 2.61 -13.45 13.90
N ARG A 13 3.75 -12.76 13.87
CA ARG A 13 3.83 -11.32 14.14
C ARG A 13 3.10 -10.52 13.07
N SER A 14 3.28 -10.84 11.78
CA SER A 14 2.52 -10.21 10.70
C SER A 14 1.01 -10.36 10.89
N LEU A 15 0.53 -11.58 11.18
CA LEU A 15 -0.90 -11.83 11.39
C LEU A 15 -1.48 -11.02 12.56
N LEU A 16 -0.72 -10.83 13.64
CA LEU A 16 -1.13 -9.95 14.73
C LEU A 16 -1.14 -8.49 14.30
N GLY A 17 -0.11 -8.06 13.56
CA GLY A 17 -0.05 -6.73 12.94
C GLY A 17 -1.30 -6.41 12.15
N HIS A 18 -1.66 -7.28 11.20
CA HIS A 18 -2.88 -7.21 10.39
C HIS A 18 -4.15 -7.19 11.24
N LEU A 19 -4.24 -8.04 12.28
CA LEU A 19 -5.39 -8.03 13.19
C LEU A 19 -5.59 -6.66 13.85
N TYR A 20 -4.51 -6.05 14.37
CA TYR A 20 -4.60 -4.73 14.96
C TYR A 20 -4.85 -3.64 13.92
N HIS A 21 -4.27 -3.76 12.74
CA HIS A 21 -4.38 -2.78 11.67
C HIS A 21 -5.79 -2.73 11.07
N ASP A 22 -6.29 -3.86 10.59
CA ASP A 22 -7.47 -3.94 9.74
C ASP A 22 -8.77 -4.09 10.52
N PHE A 23 -8.71 -4.81 11.65
CA PHE A 23 -9.93 -5.16 12.40
C PHE A 23 -10.12 -4.31 13.66
N LEU A 24 -9.03 -3.99 14.36
CA LEU A 24 -9.10 -3.23 15.62
C LEU A 24 -8.78 -1.74 15.44
N LEU A 25 -8.17 -1.36 14.31
CA LEU A 25 -7.72 0.00 14.01
C LEU A 25 -6.76 0.56 15.09
N GLU A 26 -6.00 -0.33 15.74
CA GLU A 26 -5.01 0.00 16.76
C GLU A 26 -3.62 0.15 16.11
N TYR A 27 -3.44 1.20 15.32
CA TYR A 27 -2.27 1.39 14.43
C TYR A 27 -0.91 1.37 15.15
N ASP A 28 -0.81 1.88 16.39
CA ASP A 28 0.43 1.81 17.17
C ASP A 28 0.86 0.36 17.46
N ARG A 29 -0.10 -0.52 17.78
CA ARG A 29 0.17 -1.92 18.09
C ARG A 29 0.36 -2.76 16.83
N ALA A 30 -0.32 -2.38 15.75
CA ALA A 30 -0.04 -2.93 14.44
C ALA A 30 1.42 -2.70 14.05
N LEU A 31 1.89 -1.45 14.19
CA LEU A 31 3.28 -1.08 13.89
C LEU A 31 4.28 -1.90 14.73
N GLU A 32 4.08 -2.01 16.04
CA GLU A 32 4.96 -2.80 16.93
C GLU A 32 5.15 -4.23 16.41
N HIS A 33 4.06 -4.92 16.05
CA HIS A 33 4.14 -6.29 15.56
C HIS A 33 4.72 -6.40 14.16
N LEU A 34 4.52 -5.40 13.30
CA LEU A 34 5.06 -5.40 11.94
C LEU A 34 6.56 -5.05 11.93
N GLU A 35 7.02 -4.19 12.84
CA GLU A 35 8.45 -3.96 13.11
C GLU A 35 9.12 -5.26 13.60
N GLU A 36 8.50 -5.99 14.53
CA GLU A 36 8.99 -7.29 14.97
C GLU A 36 9.04 -8.30 13.81
N ALA A 37 7.98 -8.39 13.01
CA ALA A 37 7.92 -9.30 11.86
C ALA A 37 9.04 -9.02 10.85
N PHE A 38 9.25 -7.75 10.51
CA PHE A 38 10.33 -7.31 9.65
C PHE A 38 11.71 -7.59 10.27
N SER A 39 11.89 -7.38 11.57
CA SER A 39 13.16 -7.67 12.24
C SER A 39 13.57 -9.15 12.20
N LEU A 40 12.59 -10.05 12.11
CA LEU A 40 12.81 -11.50 12.04
C LEU A 40 13.07 -11.99 10.61
N ALA A 41 12.67 -11.24 9.58
CA ALA A 41 12.85 -11.56 8.16
C ALA A 41 13.03 -10.26 7.33
N PRO A 42 14.13 -9.51 7.53
CA PRO A 42 14.35 -8.20 6.91
C PRO A 42 14.54 -8.26 5.39
N GLU A 43 14.87 -9.43 4.86
CA GLU A 43 15.01 -9.71 3.43
C GLU A 43 13.68 -10.00 2.73
N SER A 44 12.58 -10.14 3.47
CA SER A 44 11.27 -10.45 2.91
C SER A 44 10.57 -9.19 2.40
N PRO A 45 10.29 -9.09 1.08
CA PRO A 45 9.57 -7.94 0.51
C PRO A 45 8.18 -7.78 1.12
N ASP A 46 7.47 -8.87 1.38
CA ASP A 46 6.16 -8.84 2.03
C ASP A 46 6.21 -8.20 3.43
N GLN A 47 7.24 -8.52 4.22
CA GLN A 47 7.39 -7.92 5.55
C GLN A 47 7.73 -6.43 5.47
N ALA A 48 8.57 -6.05 4.51
CA ALA A 48 8.90 -4.65 4.27
C ALA A 48 7.66 -3.87 3.80
N ALA A 49 6.85 -4.47 2.94
CA ALA A 49 5.63 -3.88 2.39
C ALA A 49 4.56 -3.67 3.48
N ASN A 50 4.31 -4.69 4.31
CA ASN A 50 3.41 -4.56 5.46
C ASN A 50 3.87 -3.46 6.42
N LEU A 51 5.18 -3.37 6.66
CA LEU A 51 5.75 -2.32 7.52
C LEU A 51 5.59 -0.91 6.91
N ALA A 52 5.71 -0.77 5.58
CA ALA A 52 5.50 0.50 4.91
C ALA A 52 4.06 1.01 5.07
N GLU A 53 3.06 0.13 4.93
CA GLU A 53 1.67 0.47 5.20
C GLU A 53 1.44 0.83 6.69
N ALA A 54 2.05 0.09 7.62
CA ALA A 54 1.95 0.41 9.04
C ALA A 54 2.53 1.79 9.37
N TYR A 55 3.64 2.17 8.73
CA TYR A 55 4.19 3.51 8.86
C TYR A 55 3.25 4.58 8.30
N LEU A 56 2.54 4.29 7.21
CA LEU A 56 1.53 5.20 6.64
C LEU A 56 0.40 5.44 7.65
N THR A 57 -0.21 4.38 8.19
CA THR A 57 -1.36 4.50 9.11
C THR A 57 -0.97 4.91 10.52
N ASN A 58 0.32 4.82 10.89
CA ASN A 58 0.90 5.42 12.09
C ASN A 58 1.41 6.85 11.89
N GLU A 59 1.04 7.51 10.79
CA GLU A 59 1.38 8.91 10.49
C GLU A 59 2.87 9.22 10.27
N ARG A 60 3.68 8.20 9.98
CA ARG A 60 5.11 8.32 9.69
C ARG A 60 5.34 8.38 8.17
N PHE A 61 4.70 9.35 7.53
CA PHE A 61 4.56 9.43 6.07
C PHE A 61 5.90 9.47 5.32
N SER A 62 6.90 10.19 5.84
CA SER A 62 8.22 10.23 5.20
C SER A 62 8.90 8.86 5.21
N ILE A 63 8.76 8.11 6.30
CA ILE A 63 9.33 6.76 6.45
C ILE A 63 8.58 5.77 5.55
N ALA A 64 7.25 5.86 5.52
CA ALA A 64 6.42 5.05 4.63
C ALA A 64 6.78 5.28 3.16
N TYR A 65 6.94 6.55 2.76
CA TYR A 65 7.39 6.93 1.43
C TYR A 65 8.76 6.33 1.10
N ASP A 66 9.77 6.58 1.93
CA ASP A 66 11.15 6.12 1.67
C ASP A 66 11.22 4.59 1.55
N LEU A 67 10.50 3.87 2.44
CA LEU A 67 10.49 2.41 2.44
C LEU A 67 9.76 1.85 1.21
N ALA A 68 8.58 2.35 0.89
CA ALA A 68 7.80 1.88 -0.26
C ALA A 68 8.50 2.20 -1.60
N SER A 69 9.07 3.40 -1.74
CA SER A 69 9.87 3.75 -2.93
C SER A 69 11.09 2.84 -3.08
N ARG A 70 11.80 2.56 -1.98
CA ARG A 70 12.94 1.63 -2.03
C ARG A 70 12.53 0.22 -2.46
N ILE A 71 11.41 -0.30 -1.94
CA ILE A 71 10.88 -1.62 -2.35
C ILE A 71 10.64 -1.65 -3.86
N ILE A 72 9.99 -0.62 -4.42
CA ILE A 72 9.76 -0.51 -5.87
C ILE A 72 11.10 -0.44 -6.63
N ASP A 73 12.01 0.45 -6.23
CA ASP A 73 13.27 0.68 -6.93
C ASP A 73 14.18 -0.55 -6.95
N GLU A 74 14.29 -1.26 -5.82
CA GLU A 74 15.11 -2.47 -5.70
C GLU A 74 14.60 -3.59 -6.63
N HIS A 75 13.29 -3.71 -6.84
CA HIS A 75 12.72 -4.80 -7.64
C HIS A 75 12.49 -4.40 -9.12
N HIS A 76 12.58 -3.12 -9.46
CA HIS A 76 12.53 -2.62 -10.85
C HIS A 76 13.92 -2.44 -11.47
N GLY A 77 14.98 -2.48 -10.64
CA GLY A 77 16.36 -2.20 -10.98
C GLY A 77 17.20 -3.42 -11.38
N GLY A 78 16.77 -4.22 -12.37
CA GLY A 78 17.60 -5.09 -13.22
C GLY A 78 18.66 -6.03 -12.58
N ALA A 79 18.49 -7.34 -12.85
CA ALA A 79 19.51 -8.42 -12.90
C ALA A 79 20.18 -8.93 -11.60
N GLU A 80 20.04 -8.28 -10.44
CA GLU A 80 20.67 -8.77 -9.19
C GLU A 80 19.69 -9.36 -8.15
N HIS A 81 18.37 -9.22 -8.36
CA HIS A 81 17.36 -9.79 -7.48
C HIS A 81 16.67 -11.00 -8.13
N GLU A 82 16.59 -12.11 -7.38
CA GLU A 82 16.10 -13.40 -7.88
C GLU A 82 14.58 -13.42 -8.12
N GLU A 83 13.81 -12.50 -7.51
CA GLU A 83 12.35 -12.43 -7.64
C GLU A 83 11.89 -10.98 -7.88
N GLU A 84 11.07 -10.79 -8.92
CA GLU A 84 10.36 -9.54 -9.20
C GLU A 84 9.18 -9.42 -8.22
N LEU A 85 8.82 -8.19 -7.82
CA LEU A 85 7.58 -7.99 -7.04
C LEU A 85 6.39 -8.50 -7.85
N SER A 86 5.43 -9.12 -7.15
CA SER A 86 4.15 -9.39 -7.79
C SER A 86 3.51 -8.07 -8.23
N PRO A 87 2.75 -8.03 -9.34
CA PRO A 87 2.05 -6.82 -9.76
C PRO A 87 1.15 -6.22 -8.67
N SER A 88 0.55 -7.08 -7.83
CA SER A 88 -0.25 -6.65 -6.68
C SER A 88 0.60 -5.94 -5.62
N ALA A 89 1.75 -6.50 -5.25
CA ALA A 89 2.66 -5.88 -4.29
C ALA A 89 3.23 -4.55 -4.80
N ASP A 90 3.61 -4.47 -6.08
CA ASP A 90 4.05 -3.23 -6.73
C ASP A 90 2.97 -2.14 -6.61
N LEU A 91 1.76 -2.43 -7.07
CA LEU A 91 0.65 -1.48 -7.03
C LEU A 91 0.28 -1.06 -5.61
N SER A 92 0.37 -1.97 -4.63
CA SER A 92 0.19 -1.67 -3.21
C SER A 92 1.24 -0.67 -2.72
N MET A 93 2.52 -0.89 -3.05
CA MET A 93 3.60 0.04 -2.68
C MET A 93 3.46 1.39 -3.37
N ARG A 94 3.04 1.43 -4.64
CA ARG A 94 2.74 2.69 -5.33
C ARG A 94 1.62 3.45 -4.64
N PHE A 95 0.58 2.76 -4.17
CA PHE A 95 -0.45 3.39 -3.37
C PHE A 95 0.11 3.98 -2.06
N VAL A 96 0.96 3.24 -1.33
CA VAL A 96 1.63 3.77 -0.12
C VAL A 96 2.45 5.02 -0.45
N VAL A 97 3.17 5.05 -1.57
CA VAL A 97 3.90 6.24 -2.05
C VAL A 97 2.95 7.40 -2.33
N ILE A 98 1.86 7.18 -3.10
CA ILE A 98 0.86 8.20 -3.43
C ILE A 98 0.23 8.79 -2.16
N ALA A 99 -0.21 7.93 -1.25
CA ALA A 99 -0.82 8.32 0.00
C ALA A 99 0.15 9.13 0.87
N SER A 100 1.38 8.66 1.00
CA SER A 100 2.43 9.35 1.76
C SER A 100 2.76 10.72 1.18
N LEU A 101 2.79 10.86 -0.15
CA LEU A 101 3.04 12.15 -0.81
C LEU A 101 1.88 13.12 -0.61
N ILE A 102 0.63 12.67 -0.76
CA ILE A 102 -0.56 13.49 -0.50
C ILE A 102 -0.59 13.97 0.94
N LEU A 103 -0.30 13.10 1.90
CA LEU A 103 -0.30 13.43 3.33
C LEU A 103 0.88 14.32 3.77
N GLN A 104 1.83 14.54 2.87
CA GLN A 104 2.94 15.50 3.03
C GLN A 104 2.75 16.76 2.17
N ASP A 105 1.56 16.99 1.62
CA ASP A 105 1.25 18.11 0.70
C ASP A 105 2.12 18.15 -0.58
N ARG A 106 2.71 17.00 -0.96
CA ARG A 106 3.57 16.83 -2.16
C ARG A 106 2.72 16.44 -3.38
N THR A 107 1.67 17.20 -3.65
CA THR A 107 0.63 16.85 -4.64
C THR A 107 1.17 16.69 -6.07
N ALA A 108 2.18 17.46 -6.47
CA ALA A 108 2.77 17.35 -7.81
C ALA A 108 3.44 16.00 -8.04
N GLU A 109 4.16 15.51 -7.02
CA GLU A 109 4.85 14.23 -7.05
C GLU A 109 3.86 13.07 -6.96
N ALA A 110 2.83 13.20 -6.11
CA ALA A 110 1.74 12.23 -6.03
C ALA A 110 1.03 12.03 -7.39
N ARG A 111 0.85 13.12 -8.16
CA ARG A 111 0.24 13.05 -9.50
C ARG A 111 1.12 12.31 -10.51
N LEU A 112 2.44 12.46 -10.42
CA LEU A 112 3.38 11.71 -11.27
C LEU A 112 3.29 10.22 -10.94
N GLU A 113 3.37 9.87 -9.65
CA GLU A 113 3.26 8.48 -9.20
C GLU A 113 1.91 7.86 -9.55
N LEU A 114 0.82 8.62 -9.45
CA LEU A 114 -0.50 8.15 -9.89
C LEU A 114 -0.54 7.82 -11.39
N GLY A 115 0.22 8.55 -12.22
CA GLY A 115 0.39 8.22 -13.63
C GLY A 115 1.10 6.88 -13.83
N GLU A 116 2.14 6.61 -13.04
CA GLU A 116 2.87 5.35 -13.03
C GLU A 116 1.97 4.19 -12.57
N PHE A 117 1.24 4.39 -11.47
CA PHE A 117 0.22 3.45 -10.96
C PHE A 117 -0.80 3.08 -12.03
N LEU A 118 -1.42 4.07 -12.67
CA LEU A 118 -2.44 3.83 -13.71
C LEU A 118 -1.85 3.10 -14.93
N ARG A 119 -0.60 3.37 -15.29
CA ARG A 119 0.06 2.68 -16.39
C ARG A 119 0.34 1.22 -16.03
N HIS A 120 0.87 0.97 -14.84
CA HIS A 120 1.19 -0.37 -14.35
C HIS A 120 -0.08 -1.20 -14.16
N PHE A 121 -1.15 -0.63 -13.59
CA PHE A 121 -2.44 -1.31 -13.42
C PHE A 121 -3.05 -1.74 -14.76
N ARG A 122 -3.03 -0.86 -15.77
CA ARG A 122 -3.53 -1.21 -17.11
C ARG A 122 -2.72 -2.31 -17.78
N ALA A 123 -1.42 -2.39 -17.51
CA ALA A 123 -0.57 -3.43 -18.09
C ALA A 123 -0.90 -4.83 -17.58
N HIS A 124 -1.47 -4.94 -16.37
CA HIS A 124 -1.73 -6.22 -15.69
C HIS A 124 -3.23 -6.52 -15.51
N LEU A 125 -4.12 -5.71 -16.10
CA LEU A 125 -5.58 -5.86 -15.95
C LEU A 125 -6.09 -7.22 -16.47
N GLU A 126 -5.43 -7.78 -17.48
CA GLU A 126 -5.82 -9.05 -18.12
C GLU A 126 -5.21 -10.29 -17.45
N ASP A 127 -4.15 -10.11 -16.65
CA ASP A 127 -3.38 -11.21 -16.06
C ASP A 127 -4.03 -11.81 -14.80
N GLY A 128 -5.11 -11.18 -14.33
CA GLY A 128 -5.76 -11.52 -13.06
C GLY A 128 -5.02 -10.87 -11.90
N PHE A 129 -5.71 -9.96 -11.21
CA PHE A 129 -5.16 -9.26 -10.06
C PHE A 129 -5.33 -10.10 -8.80
N ASP A 130 -4.23 -10.46 -8.12
CA ASP A 130 -4.31 -11.17 -6.85
C ASP A 130 -4.71 -10.21 -5.72
N GLN A 131 -5.92 -10.40 -5.19
CA GLN A 131 -6.53 -9.57 -4.14
C GLN A 131 -6.18 -10.11 -2.75
N THR A 132 -4.89 -10.34 -2.49
CA THR A 132 -4.43 -10.88 -1.20
C THR A 132 -4.29 -9.83 -0.11
N TRP A 133 -4.25 -8.54 -0.46
CA TRP A 133 -4.11 -7.44 0.48
C TRP A 133 -5.48 -6.93 0.95
N ASP A 134 -5.69 -6.86 2.26
CA ASP A 134 -6.87 -6.25 2.88
C ASP A 134 -6.57 -4.77 3.18
N TYR A 135 -7.33 -3.86 2.60
CA TYR A 135 -7.14 -2.43 2.78
C TYR A 135 -8.10 -1.80 3.79
N SER A 136 -8.87 -2.60 4.54
CA SER A 136 -9.90 -2.09 5.45
C SER A 136 -9.33 -1.16 6.52
N GLY A 137 -8.17 -1.47 7.09
CA GLY A 137 -7.47 -0.62 8.07
C GLY A 137 -7.04 0.72 7.48
N THR A 138 -6.43 0.69 6.30
CA THR A 138 -5.97 1.90 5.60
C THR A 138 -7.14 2.75 5.09
N LYS A 139 -8.21 2.13 4.60
CA LYS A 139 -9.43 2.81 4.17
C LYS A 139 -10.13 3.49 5.34
N ALA A 140 -10.14 2.85 6.51
CA ALA A 140 -10.63 3.45 7.75
C ALA A 140 -9.78 4.65 8.18
N PHE A 141 -8.45 4.52 8.12
CA PHE A 141 -7.51 5.61 8.41
C PHE A 141 -7.78 6.83 7.50
N VAL A 142 -7.80 6.64 6.18
CA VAL A 142 -8.04 7.71 5.20
C VAL A 142 -9.39 8.39 5.43
N ARG A 143 -10.45 7.62 5.73
CA ARG A 143 -11.79 8.17 5.97
C ARG A 143 -11.89 8.93 7.28
N GLY A 144 -11.20 8.48 8.32
CA GLY A 144 -11.22 9.08 9.66
C GLY A 144 -10.32 10.32 9.79
N ARG A 145 -9.34 10.47 8.89
CA ARG A 145 -8.35 11.56 8.96
C ARG A 145 -8.91 12.91 8.51
N GLU A 146 -8.47 13.97 9.18
CA GLU A 146 -8.62 15.34 8.71
C GLU A 146 -7.72 15.59 7.50
N MET A 147 -8.35 15.81 6.34
CA MET A 147 -7.69 16.15 5.08
C MET A 147 -8.72 16.76 4.13
N ASP A 148 -8.26 17.32 3.01
CA ASP A 148 -9.17 17.87 2.03
C ASP A 148 -10.05 16.77 1.38
N PRO A 149 -11.32 17.06 1.05
CA PRO A 149 -12.23 16.03 0.55
C PRO A 149 -11.82 15.42 -0.79
N GLU A 150 -11.10 16.16 -1.64
CA GLU A 150 -10.67 15.66 -2.96
C GLU A 150 -9.56 14.63 -2.80
N SER A 151 -8.54 14.91 -1.99
CA SER A 151 -7.49 13.95 -1.65
C SER A 151 -8.04 12.71 -0.97
N ARG A 152 -9.02 12.86 -0.06
CA ARG A 152 -9.67 11.71 0.57
C ARG A 152 -10.37 10.82 -0.45
N GLU A 153 -11.19 11.40 -1.33
CA GLU A 153 -11.90 10.65 -2.37
C GLU A 153 -10.91 9.98 -3.32
N LEU A 154 -9.84 10.69 -3.72
CA LEU A 154 -8.78 10.13 -4.55
C LEU A 154 -8.16 8.87 -3.93
N LEU A 155 -7.74 8.94 -2.67
CA LEU A 155 -7.13 7.80 -1.99
C LEU A 155 -8.10 6.63 -1.85
N VAL A 156 -9.37 6.90 -1.53
CA VAL A 156 -10.40 5.86 -1.46
C VAL A 156 -10.62 5.22 -2.83
N LEU A 157 -10.62 5.99 -3.92
CA LEU A 157 -10.75 5.46 -5.28
C LEU A 157 -9.57 4.59 -5.69
N VAL A 158 -8.34 4.97 -5.31
CA VAL A 158 -7.15 4.14 -5.58
C VAL A 158 -7.26 2.81 -4.84
N VAL A 159 -7.70 2.82 -3.58
CA VAL A 159 -7.99 1.58 -2.82
C VAL A 159 -9.10 0.76 -3.48
N ASP A 160 -10.20 1.39 -3.93
CA ASP A 160 -11.28 0.68 -4.63
C ASP A 160 -10.78 -0.02 -5.90
N VAL A 161 -9.81 0.57 -6.61
CA VAL A 161 -9.16 -0.03 -7.78
C VAL A 161 -8.34 -1.26 -7.38
N LEU A 162 -7.56 -1.17 -6.31
CA LEU A 162 -6.76 -2.28 -5.78
C LEU A 162 -7.64 -3.43 -5.27
N GLU A 163 -8.68 -3.14 -4.50
CA GLU A 163 -9.57 -4.17 -3.94
C GLU A 163 -10.40 -4.88 -5.00
N SER A 164 -10.89 -4.16 -6.00
CA SER A 164 -11.75 -4.76 -7.03
C SER A 164 -10.96 -5.42 -8.15
N GLY A 165 -9.79 -4.87 -8.53
CA GLY A 165 -9.11 -5.26 -9.76
C GLY A 165 -9.98 -5.06 -11.02
N GLU A 166 -11.09 -4.31 -10.93
CA GLU A 166 -12.09 -4.24 -11.99
C GLU A 166 -11.92 -3.01 -12.89
N PRO A 167 -12.18 -3.13 -14.21
CA PRO A 167 -12.17 -1.98 -15.13
C PRO A 167 -13.13 -0.84 -14.72
N ALA A 168 -14.22 -1.17 -14.01
CA ALA A 168 -15.22 -0.19 -13.58
C ALA A 168 -14.67 0.75 -12.49
N ALA A 169 -13.91 0.23 -11.52
CA ALA A 169 -13.25 1.05 -10.51
C ALA A 169 -12.19 1.95 -11.13
N LEU A 170 -11.41 1.41 -12.09
CA LEU A 170 -10.43 2.19 -12.84
C LEU A 170 -11.09 3.34 -13.61
N ALA A 171 -12.21 3.09 -14.29
CA ALA A 171 -12.94 4.12 -15.02
C ALA A 171 -13.47 5.24 -14.10
N LYS A 172 -13.88 4.89 -12.87
CA LYS A 172 -14.30 5.87 -11.85
C LYS A 172 -13.12 6.76 -11.43
N LEU A 173 -11.95 6.17 -11.18
CA LEU A 173 -10.72 6.90 -10.87
C LEU A 173 -10.29 7.82 -12.03
N GLU A 174 -10.29 7.32 -13.27
CA GLU A 174 -9.94 8.12 -14.45
C GLU A 174 -10.91 9.29 -14.67
N SER A 175 -12.20 9.08 -14.41
CA SER A 175 -13.21 10.14 -14.48
C SER A 175 -12.97 11.22 -13.43
N PHE A 176 -12.66 10.82 -12.19
CA PHE A 176 -12.30 11.72 -11.11
C PHE A 176 -11.08 12.59 -11.48
N LEU A 177 -10.11 12.00 -12.16
CA LEU A 177 -8.90 12.70 -12.61
C LEU A 177 -9.09 13.53 -13.88
N GLY A 178 -10.27 13.48 -14.53
CA GLY A 178 -10.53 14.14 -15.80
C GLY A 178 -9.73 13.57 -16.98
N ILE A 179 -9.31 12.29 -16.88
CA ILE A 179 -8.51 11.59 -17.90
C ILE A 179 -9.41 10.94 -18.97
N THR A 180 -10.71 10.83 -18.72
CA THR A 180 -11.64 10.14 -19.63
C THR A 180 -11.59 10.72 -21.05
N LYS A 181 -11.32 9.84 -22.02
CA LYS A 181 -11.33 10.18 -23.44
C LYS A 181 -12.68 10.80 -23.80
N LYS A 182 -12.66 12.01 -24.37
CA LYS A 182 -13.76 12.43 -25.25
C LYS A 182 -13.88 11.36 -26.33
N GLY A 183 -14.94 10.55 -26.25
CA GLY A 183 -15.38 9.70 -27.35
C GLY A 183 -15.77 10.54 -28.56
#